data_AF-A0AAW6M349-F1
#
_entry.id   AF-A0AAW6M349-F1
#
_cell.length_a   1.000
_cell.length_b   1.000
_cell.length_c   1.000
_cell.angle_alpha   90.00
_cell.angle_beta   90.00
_cell.angle_gamma   90.00
#
_symmetry.space_group_name_H-M   'P 1'
#
loop_
_entity.id
_entity.type
_entity.pdbx_description
1 polymer ?
#
loop_
_entity_poly.entity_id
_entity_poly.type
_entity_poly.pdbx_seq_one_letter_code
_entity_poly.pdbx_strand_id
1 'polypeptide(L)'
;MIEKIKITDTSVIEQIRDNMPTATISKNGLMPAGMIGTKNVMSSVLLCETTNTAVTGSLLLAVSATTSGIPNLYFITMGRTAGSTNNPTLRVTLLSGIYNIKILGKTDANGVCRIYAERNQYTPVLDVIAMNTNGITMKMETADNSDFANGFEATLI
;
A
#
# COMPACT_ATOMS: atom_id res chain seq x y z
N MET A 1 12.89 -47.17 -25.13
CA MET A 1 11.71 -47.40 -24.28
C MET A 1 12.19 -47.37 -22.84
N ILE A 2 11.69 -46.48 -21.99
CA ILE A 2 12.04 -46.50 -20.56
C ILE A 2 11.21 -47.59 -19.89
N GLU A 3 11.88 -48.58 -19.29
CA GLU A 3 11.23 -49.55 -18.42
C GLU A 3 10.77 -48.85 -17.12
N LYS A 4 9.50 -49.02 -16.78
CA LYS A 4 8.93 -48.50 -15.54
C LYS A 4 8.92 -49.61 -14.49
N ILE A 5 9.58 -49.38 -13.36
CA ILE A 5 9.56 -50.31 -12.22
C ILE A 5 8.37 -49.94 -11.33
N LYS A 6 7.52 -50.93 -11.00
CA LYS A 6 6.41 -50.76 -10.07
C LYS A 6 6.82 -51.23 -8.68
N ILE A 7 6.90 -50.31 -7.73
CA ILE A 7 7.15 -50.61 -6.31
C ILE A 7 5.81 -50.81 -5.63
N THR A 8 5.61 -51.96 -4.97
CA THR A 8 4.34 -52.32 -4.31
C THR A 8 4.48 -52.61 -2.82
N ASP A 9 5.71 -52.75 -2.32
CA ASP A 9 5.97 -52.97 -0.91
C ASP A 9 5.76 -51.65 -0.13
N THR A 10 4.85 -51.67 0.84
CA THR A 10 4.47 -50.48 1.62
C THR A 10 5.64 -49.96 2.45
N SER A 11 6.47 -50.86 3.01
CA SER A 11 7.62 -50.49 3.83
C SER A 11 8.68 -49.72 3.01
N VAL A 12 8.88 -50.12 1.76
CA VAL A 12 9.81 -49.47 0.84
C VAL A 12 9.25 -48.11 0.40
N ILE A 13 7.95 -48.01 0.16
CA ILE A 13 7.28 -46.75 -0.20
C ILE A 13 7.40 -45.72 0.94
N GLU A 14 7.22 -46.15 2.18
CA GLU A 14 7.33 -45.28 3.36
C GLU A 14 8.77 -44.81 3.58
N GLN A 15 9.76 -45.70 3.50
CA GLN A 15 11.17 -45.33 3.61
C GLN A 15 11.61 -44.31 2.55
N ILE A 16 11.15 -44.46 1.31
CA ILE A 16 11.44 -43.49 0.25
C ILE A 16 10.79 -42.15 0.57
N ARG A 17 9.52 -42.15 0.98
CA ARG A 17 8.77 -40.92 1.31
C ARG A 17 9.45 -40.13 2.44
N ASP A 18 9.89 -40.81 3.49
CA ASP A 18 10.45 -40.17 4.68
C ASP A 18 11.85 -39.59 4.42
N ASN A 19 12.59 -40.18 3.48
CA ASN A 19 13.93 -39.71 3.11
C ASN A 19 13.95 -38.79 1.89
N MET A 20 12.82 -38.65 1.18
CA MET A 20 12.70 -37.67 0.11
C MET A 20 12.68 -36.26 0.71
N PRO A 21 13.56 -35.34 0.26
CA PRO A 21 13.57 -33.98 0.76
C PRO A 21 12.25 -33.29 0.39
N THR A 22 11.37 -33.14 1.37
CA THR A 22 10.13 -32.40 1.20
C THR A 22 10.46 -30.92 1.14
N ALA A 23 10.08 -30.28 0.04
CA ALA A 23 10.26 -28.85 -0.11
C ALA A 23 9.33 -28.11 0.85
N THR A 24 9.89 -27.42 1.83
CA THR A 24 9.14 -26.57 2.78
C THR A 24 9.30 -25.10 2.40
N ILE A 25 8.35 -24.27 2.85
CA ILE A 25 8.35 -22.82 2.62
C ILE A 25 9.70 -22.20 3.07
N SER A 26 10.22 -22.64 4.22
CA SER A 26 11.47 -22.11 4.80
C SER A 26 12.75 -22.58 4.09
N LYS A 27 12.75 -23.78 3.51
CA LYS A 27 13.97 -24.38 2.95
C LYS A 27 14.15 -24.08 1.45
N ASN A 28 13.05 -23.97 0.70
CA ASN A 28 13.09 -23.90 -0.77
C ASN A 28 12.35 -22.69 -1.37
N GLY A 29 11.90 -21.72 -0.56
CA GLY A 29 11.28 -20.49 -1.05
C GLY A 29 9.94 -20.69 -1.78
N LEU A 30 9.29 -21.83 -1.58
CA LEU A 30 7.95 -22.09 -2.13
C LEU A 30 6.93 -21.23 -1.39
N MET A 31 6.36 -20.25 -2.07
CA MET A 31 5.18 -19.54 -1.56
C MET A 31 4.00 -20.52 -1.49
N PRO A 32 3.21 -20.53 -0.41
CA PRO A 32 2.07 -21.42 -0.28
C PRO A 32 1.06 -21.22 -1.41
N ALA A 33 0.52 -22.33 -1.93
CA ALA A 33 -0.54 -22.30 -2.93
C ALA A 33 -1.76 -21.55 -2.37
N GLY A 34 -2.18 -20.48 -3.06
CA GLY A 34 -3.20 -19.53 -2.59
C GLY A 34 -2.68 -18.11 -2.30
N MET A 35 -1.38 -17.85 -2.45
CA MET A 35 -0.80 -16.50 -2.31
C MET A 35 -0.71 -15.68 -3.60
N ILE A 36 -1.22 -16.22 -4.72
CA ILE A 36 -1.58 -15.42 -5.90
C ILE A 36 -3.05 -15.06 -5.73
N GLY A 37 -3.31 -13.82 -5.28
CA GLY A 37 -4.68 -13.33 -5.09
C GLY A 37 -5.20 -13.34 -3.65
N THR A 38 -4.35 -13.34 -2.63
CA THR A 38 -4.72 -12.89 -1.27
C THR A 38 -4.41 -11.40 -1.08
N LYS A 39 -5.25 -10.69 -0.31
CA LYS A 39 -5.30 -9.22 -0.24
C LYS A 39 -3.92 -8.78 0.21
N ASN A 40 -3.21 -8.02 -0.61
CA ASN A 40 -1.99 -7.37 -0.20
C ASN A 40 -2.38 -6.23 0.76
N VAL A 41 -2.82 -6.58 1.98
CA VAL A 41 -3.30 -5.63 3.00
C VAL A 41 -2.15 -4.83 3.62
N MET A 42 -0.92 -5.02 3.15
CA MET A 42 0.29 -4.56 3.84
C MET A 42 1.04 -3.44 3.12
N SER A 43 0.60 -2.99 1.94
CA SER A 43 1.33 -1.98 1.17
C SER A 43 0.39 -0.88 0.71
N SER A 44 0.30 0.20 1.50
CA SER A 44 -0.31 1.46 1.09
C SER A 44 0.71 2.33 0.34
N VAL A 45 0.33 3.55 -0.05
CA VAL A 45 1.25 4.47 -0.75
C VAL A 45 1.50 5.70 0.09
N LEU A 46 2.77 6.04 0.32
CA LEU A 46 3.19 7.36 0.80
C LEU A 46 3.17 8.34 -0.38
N LEU A 47 2.22 9.28 -0.36
CA LEU A 47 2.05 10.26 -1.43
C LEU A 47 3.12 11.36 -1.34
N CYS A 48 3.23 11.98 -0.18
CA CYS A 48 4.13 13.09 0.08
C CYS A 48 4.46 13.23 1.57
N GLU A 49 5.51 13.98 1.87
CA GLU A 49 5.86 14.41 3.23
C GLU A 49 6.10 15.92 3.28
N THR A 50 5.88 16.52 4.46
CA THR A 50 6.15 17.94 4.66
C THR A 50 7.64 18.20 4.85
N THR A 51 8.18 19.21 4.20
CA THR A 51 9.59 19.61 4.31
C THR A 51 9.81 20.78 5.27
N ASN A 52 8.74 21.47 5.67
CA ASN A 52 8.78 22.59 6.60
C ASN A 52 7.48 22.64 7.45
N THR A 53 7.41 23.59 8.37
CA THR A 53 6.20 23.82 9.19
C THR A 53 5.07 24.49 8.40
N ALA A 54 5.40 25.38 7.45
CA ALA A 54 4.45 26.13 6.65
C ALA A 54 4.04 25.37 5.36
N VAL A 55 2.85 24.76 5.37
CA VAL A 55 2.39 23.91 4.28
C VAL A 55 1.25 24.59 3.51
N THR A 56 1.35 24.62 2.19
CA THR A 56 0.27 25.00 1.28
C THR A 56 0.34 24.08 0.07
N GLY A 57 -0.10 22.84 0.27
CA GLY A 57 0.00 21.77 -0.71
C GLY A 57 -1.33 21.48 -1.39
N SER A 58 -1.29 21.06 -2.65
CA SER A 58 -2.45 20.49 -3.33
C SER A 58 -2.02 19.41 -4.31
N LEU A 59 -2.79 18.32 -4.36
CA LEU A 59 -2.51 17.13 -5.16
C LEU A 59 -3.75 16.73 -5.94
N LEU A 60 -3.54 16.23 -7.15
CA LEU A 60 -4.53 15.50 -7.93
C LEU A 60 -4.14 14.02 -7.92
N LEU A 61 -4.97 13.18 -7.32
CA LEU A 61 -4.73 11.74 -7.19
C LEU A 61 -5.74 10.97 -8.03
N ALA A 62 -5.26 10.13 -8.94
CA ALA A 62 -6.05 9.16 -9.68
C ALA A 62 -5.86 7.77 -9.07
N VAL A 63 -6.96 7.07 -8.84
CA VAL A 63 -6.96 5.69 -8.33
C VAL A 63 -7.85 4.83 -9.19
N SER A 64 -7.30 3.81 -9.84
CA SER A 64 -8.06 2.84 -10.64
C SER A 64 -7.82 1.41 -10.17
N ALA A 65 -8.81 0.55 -10.35
CA ALA A 65 -8.59 -0.89 -10.27
C ALA A 65 -8.07 -1.39 -11.63
N THR A 66 -7.03 -2.22 -11.62
CA THR A 66 -6.43 -2.80 -12.84
C THR A 66 -7.45 -3.47 -13.77
N THR A 67 -8.55 -3.98 -13.21
CA THR A 67 -9.61 -4.71 -13.96
C THR A 67 -10.79 -3.86 -14.41
N SER A 68 -11.01 -2.67 -13.83
CA SER A 68 -12.17 -1.80 -14.12
C SER A 68 -11.83 -0.64 -15.07
N GLY A 69 -10.57 -0.20 -15.08
CA GLY A 69 -10.04 0.78 -16.04
C GLY A 69 -10.46 2.24 -15.82
N ILE A 70 -11.61 2.51 -15.20
CA ILE A 70 -12.06 3.89 -14.90
C ILE A 70 -11.44 4.37 -13.57
N PRO A 71 -10.64 5.44 -13.57
CA PRO A 71 -10.07 5.99 -12.35
C PRO A 71 -11.09 6.84 -11.58
N ASN A 72 -11.09 6.70 -10.26
CA ASN A 72 -11.63 7.70 -9.34
C ASN A 72 -10.62 8.84 -9.23
N LEU A 73 -11.11 10.08 -9.20
CA LEU A 73 -10.27 11.27 -9.16
C LEU A 73 -10.49 12.03 -7.86
N TYR A 74 -9.40 12.31 -7.15
CA TYR A 74 -9.40 12.97 -5.86
C TYR A 74 -8.59 14.25 -5.94
N PHE A 75 -9.16 15.33 -5.42
CA PHE A 75 -8.42 16.56 -5.16
C PHE A 75 -8.11 16.66 -3.67
N ILE A 76 -6.82 16.67 -3.34
CA ILE A 76 -6.34 16.71 -1.96
C ILE A 76 -5.73 18.08 -1.73
N THR A 77 -6.15 18.75 -0.66
CA THR A 77 -5.57 20.03 -0.24
C THR A 77 -5.05 19.93 1.18
N MET A 78 -3.94 20.60 1.44
CA MET A 78 -3.30 20.60 2.74
C MET A 78 -2.80 21.98 3.13
N GLY A 79 -3.08 22.37 4.37
CA GLY A 79 -2.72 23.67 4.91
C GLY A 79 -2.18 23.56 6.33
N ARG A 80 -1.06 24.23 6.60
CA ARG A 80 -0.52 24.41 7.95
C ARG A 80 0.22 25.73 8.05
N THR A 81 -0.06 26.49 9.10
CA THR A 81 0.61 27.77 9.37
C THR A 81 2.08 27.55 9.75
N ALA A 82 2.94 28.50 9.37
CA ALA A 82 4.34 28.52 9.78
C ALA A 82 4.50 28.42 11.30
N GLY A 83 5.55 27.70 11.74
CA GLY A 83 5.87 27.52 13.17
C GLY A 83 5.01 26.50 13.91
N SER A 84 3.98 25.93 13.28
CA SER A 84 3.15 24.86 13.88
C SER A 84 3.73 23.47 13.59
N THR A 85 3.84 22.63 14.63
CA THR A 85 4.14 21.19 14.52
C THR A 85 2.89 20.30 14.58
N ASN A 86 1.70 20.89 14.74
CA ASN A 86 0.44 20.16 14.71
C ASN A 86 0.18 19.54 13.33
N ASN A 87 -0.83 18.67 13.28
CA ASN A 87 -1.33 18.10 12.03
C ASN A 87 -1.73 19.21 11.04
N PRO A 88 -1.34 19.11 9.75
CA PRO A 88 -1.92 19.96 8.73
C PRO A 88 -3.42 19.69 8.61
N THR A 89 -4.18 20.71 8.26
CA THR A 89 -5.57 20.52 7.81
C THR A 89 -5.51 19.83 6.46
N LEU A 90 -6.06 18.61 6.37
CA LEU A 90 -6.09 17.81 5.16
C LEU A 90 -7.54 17.61 4.71
N ARG A 91 -7.85 18.03 3.48
CA ARG A 91 -9.19 17.93 2.91
C ARG A 91 -9.14 17.20 1.58
N VAL A 92 -10.16 16.39 1.32
CA VAL A 92 -10.30 15.63 0.08
C VAL A 92 -11.65 15.94 -0.54
N THR A 93 -11.66 16.30 -1.82
CA THR A 93 -12.86 16.39 -2.65
C THR A 93 -12.81 15.27 -3.68
N LEU A 94 -13.90 14.51 -3.80
CA LEU A 94 -14.04 13.53 -4.87
C LEU A 94 -14.50 14.25 -6.14
N LEU A 95 -13.64 14.31 -7.14
CA LEU A 95 -13.94 14.95 -8.42
C LEU A 95 -14.66 14.01 -9.39
N SER A 96 -14.44 12.70 -9.28
CA SER A 96 -15.08 11.70 -10.12
C SER A 96 -15.06 10.32 -9.48
N GLY A 97 -16.12 9.55 -9.69
CA GLY A 97 -16.23 8.16 -9.27
C GLY A 97 -16.77 7.98 -7.85
N ILE A 98 -16.22 7.01 -7.11
CA ILE A 98 -16.66 6.66 -5.75
C ILE A 98 -15.46 6.77 -4.81
N TYR A 99 -15.69 7.31 -3.61
CA TYR A 99 -14.68 7.37 -2.56
C TYR A 99 -14.34 5.96 -2.08
N ASN A 100 -13.28 5.40 -2.64
CA ASN A 100 -12.81 4.05 -2.40
C ASN A 100 -11.43 4.01 -1.77
N ILE A 101 -10.84 5.13 -1.38
CA ILE A 101 -9.53 5.16 -0.74
C ILE A 101 -9.53 6.16 0.41
N LYS A 102 -8.95 5.79 1.55
CA LYS A 102 -8.78 6.72 2.66
C LYS A 102 -7.47 7.46 2.50
N ILE A 103 -7.50 8.76 2.72
CA ILE A 103 -6.30 9.59 2.79
C ILE A 103 -6.00 9.84 4.27
N LEU A 104 -4.84 9.42 4.72
CA LEU A 104 -4.43 9.53 6.13
C LEU A 104 -3.16 10.36 6.26
N GLY A 105 -3.04 11.08 7.36
CA GLY A 105 -1.82 11.79 7.72
C GLY A 105 -1.29 11.31 9.06
N LYS A 106 0.03 11.33 9.22
CA LYS A 106 0.68 11.18 10.52
C LYS A 106 1.82 12.16 10.67
N THR A 107 1.76 12.94 11.74
CA THR A 107 2.78 13.92 12.09
C THR A 107 3.66 13.36 13.20
N ASP A 108 4.97 13.43 13.02
CA ASP A 108 5.93 13.06 14.06
C ASP A 108 6.19 14.21 15.05
N ALA A 109 7.01 13.94 16.07
CA ALA A 109 7.33 14.91 17.11
C ALA A 109 8.04 16.18 16.58
N ASN A 110 8.67 16.11 15.39
CA ASN A 110 9.35 17.23 14.76
C ASN A 110 8.42 18.05 13.86
N GLY A 111 7.14 17.68 13.78
CA GLY A 111 6.17 18.33 12.90
C GLY A 111 6.25 17.85 11.46
N VAL A 112 7.02 16.82 11.14
CA VAL A 112 7.02 16.24 9.78
C VAL A 112 5.77 15.39 9.62
N CYS A 113 4.86 15.82 8.75
CA CYS A 113 3.65 15.08 8.42
C CYS A 113 3.87 14.30 7.13
N ARG A 114 3.54 13.00 7.18
CA ARG A 114 3.52 12.09 6.02
C ARG A 114 2.08 11.80 5.66
N ILE A 115 1.77 11.85 4.36
CA ILE A 115 0.42 11.68 3.82
C ILE A 115 0.36 10.39 3.01
N TYR A 116 -0.61 9.54 3.35
CA TYR A 116 -0.75 8.20 2.84
C TYR A 116 -2.10 8.00 2.16
N ALA A 117 -2.11 7.13 1.16
CA ALA A 117 -3.32 6.61 0.54
C ALA A 117 -3.47 5.14 0.93
N GLU A 118 -4.43 4.84 1.81
CA GLU A 118 -4.66 3.47 2.31
C GLU A 118 -5.31 2.62 1.23
N ARG A 119 -4.58 1.62 0.75
CA ARG A 119 -5.12 0.69 -0.25
C ARG A 119 -6.17 -0.22 0.39
N ASN A 120 -7.43 -0.07 -0.01
CA ASN A 120 -8.51 -0.97 0.41
C ASN A 120 -8.89 -2.04 -0.65
N GLN A 121 -8.38 -1.94 -1.88
CA GLN A 121 -8.68 -2.84 -3.01
C GLN A 121 -7.52 -3.79 -3.33
N TYR A 122 -7.83 -4.89 -4.03
CA TYR A 122 -6.83 -5.74 -4.66
C TYR A 122 -6.23 -4.99 -5.87
N THR A 123 -4.95 -4.63 -5.76
CA THR A 123 -4.14 -3.99 -6.83
C THR A 123 -4.68 -2.68 -7.40
N PRO A 124 -4.87 -1.61 -6.60
CA PRO A 124 -5.13 -0.30 -7.15
C PRO A 124 -3.86 0.26 -7.80
N VAL A 125 -4.02 0.87 -8.97
CA VAL A 125 -3.02 1.71 -9.60
C VAL A 125 -3.26 3.14 -9.11
N LEU A 126 -2.22 3.76 -8.54
CA LEU A 126 -2.28 5.13 -8.06
C LEU A 126 -1.31 5.98 -8.89
N ASP A 127 -1.78 7.12 -9.35
CA ASP A 127 -0.95 8.15 -9.95
C ASP A 127 -1.29 9.51 -9.32
N VAL A 128 -0.27 10.34 -9.09
CA VAL A 128 -0.45 11.62 -8.42
C VAL A 128 0.33 12.71 -9.12
N ILE A 129 -0.31 13.88 -9.21
CA ILE A 129 0.33 15.10 -9.68
C ILE A 129 0.23 16.14 -8.57
N ALA A 130 1.34 16.79 -8.27
CA ALA A 130 1.35 17.91 -7.35
C ALA A 130 1.00 19.21 -8.10
N MET A 131 -0.02 19.91 -7.60
CA MET A 131 -0.48 21.18 -8.15
C MET A 131 0.14 22.38 -7.41
N ASN A 132 0.38 22.23 -6.11
CA ASN A 132 1.17 23.15 -5.30
C ASN A 132 2.02 22.34 -4.32
N THR A 133 3.33 22.62 -4.29
CA THR A 133 4.32 21.88 -3.51
C THR A 133 4.90 22.68 -2.36
N ASN A 134 4.36 23.86 -2.02
CA ASN A 134 4.91 24.68 -0.95
C ASN A 134 4.87 23.92 0.39
N GLY A 135 6.05 23.60 0.91
CA GLY A 135 6.21 22.87 2.16
C GLY A 135 6.00 21.35 2.07
N ILE A 136 5.93 20.77 0.87
CA ILE A 136 5.86 19.32 0.67
C ILE A 136 6.86 18.83 -0.38
N THR A 137 7.21 17.55 -0.27
CA THR A 137 7.92 16.81 -1.30
C THR A 137 7.18 15.52 -1.64
N MET A 138 7.14 15.17 -2.93
CA MET A 138 6.48 13.97 -3.42
C MET A 138 7.34 12.74 -3.16
N LYS A 139 6.70 11.61 -2.85
CA LYS A 139 7.38 10.34 -2.56
C LYS A 139 6.93 9.26 -3.53
N MET A 140 5.64 8.94 -3.55
CA MET A 140 5.09 7.83 -4.34
C MET A 140 5.81 6.50 -4.07
N GLU A 141 6.01 6.24 -2.78
CA GLU A 141 6.69 5.05 -2.28
C GLU A 141 5.68 4.10 -1.63
N THR A 142 6.02 2.82 -1.59
CA THR A 142 5.28 1.84 -0.79
C THR A 142 5.43 2.16 0.70
N ALA A 143 4.32 2.11 1.45
CA ALA A 143 4.29 2.28 2.90
C ALA A 143 3.58 1.12 3.59
N ASP A 144 4.02 0.77 4.79
CA ASP A 144 3.34 -0.21 5.63
C ASP A 144 2.19 0.47 6.38
N ASN A 145 1.08 -0.24 6.62
CA ASN A 145 -0.06 0.33 7.34
C ASN A 145 0.27 0.72 8.80
N SER A 146 1.28 0.09 9.40
CA SER A 146 1.80 0.48 10.72
C SER A 146 2.44 1.87 10.72
N ASP A 147 2.96 2.35 9.59
CA ASP A 147 3.58 3.67 9.50
C ASP A 147 2.59 4.77 9.87
N PHE A 148 1.34 4.65 9.43
CA PHE A 148 0.26 5.62 9.69
C PHE A 148 -0.78 5.13 10.70
N ALA A 149 -0.51 4.04 11.43
CA ALA A 149 -1.38 3.60 12.52
C ALA A 149 -1.57 4.73 13.54
N ASN A 150 -2.83 4.94 13.96
CA ASN A 150 -3.28 6.03 14.82
C ASN A 150 -3.05 7.44 14.25
N GLY A 151 -2.90 7.55 12.93
CA GLY A 151 -2.91 8.83 12.21
C GLY A 151 -4.30 9.49 12.21
N PHE A 152 -4.37 10.66 11.58
CA PHE A 152 -5.64 11.35 11.35
C PHE A 152 -6.13 11.09 9.92
N GLU A 153 -7.44 10.94 9.75
CA GLU A 153 -8.07 10.83 8.43
C GLU A 153 -8.34 12.23 7.86
N ALA A 154 -8.16 12.39 6.55
CA ALA A 154 -8.53 13.61 5.87
C ALA A 154 -10.05 13.86 5.96
N THR A 155 -10.46 15.12 6.01
CA THR A 155 -11.88 15.47 5.94
C THR A 155 -12.37 15.38 4.50
N LEU A 156 -13.37 14.54 4.24
CA LEU A 156 -14.12 14.55 2.98
C LEU A 156 -15.05 15.76 2.95
N ILE A 157 -15.00 16.54 1.87
CA ILE A 157 -15.79 17.76 1.64
C ILE A 157 -16.59 17.68 0.34
#